data_AF-A0A3D0XDL6-F1
#
_entry.id   AF-A0A3D0XDL6-F1
#
_cell.length_a   1.000
_cell.length_b   1.000
_cell.length_c   1.000
_cell.angle_alpha   90.00
_cell.angle_beta   90.00
_cell.angle_gamma   90.00
#
_symmetry.space_group_name_H-M   'P 1'
#
loop_
_entity.id
_entity.type
_entity.pdbx_description
1 polymer ?
#
loop_
_entity_poly.entity_id
_entity_poly.type
_entity_poly.pdbx_seq_one_letter_code
_entity_poly.pdbx_strand_id
1 'polypeptide(L)'
;MTEPTSDISLIPLPQKMEPKTGRLRVPSNLRIRVEGGSTEQLHPTVSLLGQWLSQKDASIQWQATHEEAEIQLVLQPGPSSEAYRLEIRPDGVILSGSETGWVRGVAALTVLLEEGGWPCCVIEDAPRFSWRGMHLDVCRHFYP
;
A
#
# COMPACT_ATOMS: atom_id res chain seq x y z
N MET A 1 3.68 30.42 -3.41
CA MET A 1 3.79 29.72 -2.12
C MET A 1 4.04 28.25 -2.44
N THR A 2 5.26 27.77 -2.26
CA THR A 2 5.60 26.34 -2.42
C THR A 2 5.14 25.62 -1.15
N GLU A 3 4.26 24.63 -1.28
CA GLU A 3 3.89 23.80 -0.12
C GLU A 3 5.14 23.14 0.46
N PRO A 4 5.29 23.10 1.80
CA PRO A 4 6.41 22.41 2.42
C PRO A 4 6.34 20.93 2.04
N THR A 5 7.45 20.37 1.57
CA THR A 5 7.61 18.92 1.38
C THR A 5 7.31 18.25 2.72
N SER A 6 6.20 17.52 2.82
CA SER A 6 5.85 16.81 4.04
C SER A 6 6.97 15.83 4.37
N ASP A 7 7.39 15.79 5.62
CA ASP A 7 8.41 14.85 6.08
C ASP A 7 7.80 13.44 6.12
N ILE A 8 7.96 12.69 5.02
CA ILE A 8 7.39 11.35 4.89
C ILE A 8 8.17 10.41 5.79
N SER A 9 7.50 9.85 6.80
CA SER A 9 8.09 8.88 7.72
C SER A 9 7.46 7.51 7.52
N LEU A 10 8.26 6.53 7.11
CA LEU A 10 7.85 5.14 6.91
C LEU A 10 8.82 4.21 7.63
N ILE A 11 8.26 3.25 8.38
CA ILE A 11 9.01 2.21 9.10
C ILE A 11 8.56 0.84 8.58
N PRO A 12 9.50 -0.05 8.18
CA PRO A 12 10.94 0.21 8.00
C PRO A 12 11.22 1.27 6.93
N LEU A 13 12.39 1.92 7.02
CA LEU A 13 12.80 2.89 6.00
C LEU A 13 12.99 2.18 4.65
N PRO A 14 12.33 2.64 3.58
CA PRO A 14 12.47 2.04 2.26
C PRO A 14 13.89 2.14 1.71
N GLN A 15 14.23 1.24 0.79
CA GLN A 15 15.50 1.33 0.05
C GLN A 15 15.62 2.63 -0.76
N LYS A 16 14.53 3.08 -1.39
CA LYS A 16 14.44 4.40 -2.04
C LYS A 16 13.09 5.05 -1.79
N MET A 17 13.10 6.35 -1.52
CA MET A 17 11.91 7.18 -1.38
C MET A 17 12.17 8.56 -1.97
N GLU A 18 11.31 8.97 -2.89
CA GLU A 18 11.31 10.28 -3.52
C GLU A 18 10.01 11.01 -3.20
N PRO A 19 10.01 11.95 -2.24
CA PRO A 19 8.88 12.82 -2.01
C PRO A 19 8.56 13.64 -3.27
N LYS A 20 7.28 13.80 -3.57
CA LYS A 20 6.77 14.65 -4.66
C LYS A 20 5.84 15.71 -4.07
N THR A 21 5.62 16.78 -4.81
CA THR A 21 4.74 17.86 -4.37
C THR A 21 3.27 17.43 -4.45
N GLY A 22 2.50 17.80 -3.44
CA GLY A 22 1.06 17.61 -3.40
C GLY A 22 0.61 16.38 -2.60
N ARG A 23 -0.71 16.20 -2.54
CA ARG A 23 -1.35 15.10 -1.83
C ARG A 23 -2.48 14.51 -2.66
N LEU A 24 -2.65 13.20 -2.58
CA LEU A 24 -3.85 12.52 -3.04
C LEU A 24 -4.89 12.60 -1.93
N ARG A 25 -5.97 13.35 -2.17
CA ARG A 25 -7.12 13.33 -1.27
C ARG A 25 -7.80 11.98 -1.38
N VAL A 26 -8.18 11.42 -0.24
CA VAL A 26 -8.92 10.16 -0.20
C VAL A 26 -10.38 10.46 -0.59
N PRO A 27 -10.89 9.89 -1.71
CA PRO A 27 -12.30 10.00 -2.03
C PRO A 27 -13.15 9.22 -1.02
N SER A 28 -14.39 9.64 -0.81
CA SER A 28 -15.34 8.96 0.08
C SER A 28 -15.69 7.55 -0.39
N ASN A 29 -15.67 7.31 -1.71
CA ASN A 29 -15.77 5.98 -2.30
C ASN A 29 -14.54 5.70 -3.15
N LEU A 30 -13.69 4.81 -2.67
CA LEU A 30 -12.39 4.50 -3.25
C LEU A 30 -12.47 3.22 -4.09
N ARG A 31 -12.10 3.30 -5.36
CA ARG A 31 -12.10 2.14 -6.25
C ARG A 31 -10.71 1.55 -6.31
N ILE A 32 -10.65 0.22 -6.23
CA ILE A 32 -9.42 -0.55 -6.31
C ILE A 32 -9.53 -1.50 -7.49
N ARG A 33 -8.52 -1.50 -8.36
CA ARG A 33 -8.44 -2.39 -9.52
C ARG A 33 -7.16 -3.22 -9.46
N VAL A 34 -7.27 -4.47 -9.90
CA VAL A 34 -6.12 -5.31 -10.25
C VAL A 34 -5.98 -5.34 -11.77
N GLU A 35 -4.81 -4.99 -12.27
CA GLU A 35 -4.50 -5.05 -13.70
C GLU A 35 -4.11 -6.48 -14.11
N GLY A 36 -4.72 -6.98 -15.19
CA GLY A 36 -4.39 -8.29 -15.79
C GLY A 36 -4.91 -9.53 -15.04
N GLY A 37 -5.71 -9.37 -13.98
CA GLY A 37 -6.32 -10.48 -13.23
C GLY A 37 -7.66 -10.94 -13.81
N SER A 38 -7.93 -12.26 -13.75
CA SER A 38 -9.25 -12.84 -14.07
C SER A 38 -10.28 -12.50 -12.99
N THR A 39 -11.51 -12.23 -13.41
CA THR A 39 -12.47 -11.32 -12.79
C THR A 39 -13.70 -12.00 -12.18
N GLU A 40 -13.59 -13.25 -11.69
CA GLU A 40 -14.71 -13.87 -10.96
C GLU A 40 -14.59 -13.74 -9.44
N GLN A 41 -13.38 -13.56 -8.92
CA GLN A 41 -13.11 -13.56 -7.48
C GLN A 41 -12.28 -12.33 -7.09
N LEU A 42 -12.68 -11.71 -5.99
CA LEU A 42 -11.96 -10.59 -5.41
C LEU A 42 -10.56 -11.04 -4.98
N HIS A 43 -9.51 -10.44 -5.55
CA HIS A 43 -8.14 -10.76 -5.18
C HIS A 43 -7.91 -10.47 -3.68
N PRO A 44 -7.32 -11.39 -2.90
CA PRO A 44 -7.19 -11.25 -1.44
C PRO A 44 -6.53 -9.93 -0.99
N THR A 45 -5.53 -9.45 -1.73
CA THR A 45 -4.86 -8.18 -1.44
C THR A 45 -5.78 -6.96 -1.56
N VAL A 46 -6.79 -7.00 -2.42
CA VAL A 46 -7.80 -5.91 -2.51
C VAL A 46 -8.64 -5.88 -1.25
N SER A 47 -9.12 -7.04 -0.79
CA SER A 47 -9.85 -7.16 0.47
C SER A 47 -9.01 -6.70 1.66
N LEU A 48 -7.73 -7.08 1.70
CA LEU A 48 -6.79 -6.68 2.75
C LEU A 48 -6.63 -5.16 2.80
N LEU A 49 -6.34 -4.53 1.65
CA LEU A 49 -6.19 -3.09 1.54
C LEU A 49 -7.47 -2.37 1.99
N GLY A 50 -8.62 -2.77 1.45
CA GLY A 50 -9.90 -2.19 1.79
C GLY A 50 -10.21 -2.27 3.29
N GLN A 51 -9.99 -3.44 3.90
CA GLN A 51 -10.15 -3.62 5.35
C GLN A 51 -9.24 -2.72 6.17
N TRP A 52 -7.96 -2.61 5.81
CA TRP A 52 -7.02 -1.76 6.52
C TRP A 52 -7.32 -0.26 6.36
N LEU A 53 -7.81 0.16 5.19
CA LEU A 53 -8.26 1.54 4.99
C LEU A 53 -9.49 1.86 5.85
N SER A 54 -10.52 1.00 5.83
CA SER A 54 -11.72 1.19 6.65
C SER A 54 -11.44 1.11 8.16
N GLN A 55 -10.41 0.36 8.58
CA GLN A 55 -9.96 0.36 9.98
C GLN A 55 -9.27 1.65 10.39
N LYS A 56 -8.52 2.27 9.46
CA LYS A 56 -7.81 3.52 9.73
C LYS A 56 -8.74 4.73 9.69
N ASP A 57 -9.72 4.72 8.80
CA ASP A 57 -10.79 5.72 8.71
C ASP A 57 -12.10 5.06 8.28
N ALA A 58 -13.05 4.99 9.22
CA ALA A 58 -14.35 4.35 9.03
C ALA A 58 -15.24 5.05 7.98
N SER A 59 -14.91 6.29 7.59
CA SER A 59 -15.62 7.00 6.53
C SER A 59 -15.24 6.54 5.12
N ILE A 60 -14.10 5.86 4.97
CA ILE A 60 -13.64 5.33 3.68
C ILE A 60 -14.48 4.11 3.30
N GLN A 61 -15.34 4.30 2.30
CA GLN A 61 -15.98 3.21 1.58
C GLN A 61 -15.09 2.80 0.41
N TRP A 62 -15.08 1.52 0.07
CA TRP A 62 -14.30 1.01 -1.04
C TRP A 62 -15.03 -0.06 -1.83
N GLN A 63 -14.66 -0.20 -3.10
CA GLN A 63 -15.16 -1.25 -3.96
C GLN A 63 -14.08 -1.71 -4.94
N ALA A 64 -14.10 -2.99 -5.27
CA ALA A 64 -13.30 -3.50 -6.39
C ALA A 64 -13.97 -3.13 -7.72
N THR A 65 -13.17 -2.80 -8.74
CA THR A 65 -13.67 -2.51 -10.08
C THR A 65 -12.74 -3.04 -11.17
N HIS A 66 -13.30 -3.18 -12.37
CA HIS A 66 -12.57 -3.49 -13.60
C HIS A 66 -12.32 -2.24 -14.46
N GLU A 67 -12.96 -1.12 -14.12
CA GLU A 67 -12.85 0.15 -14.84
C GLU A 67 -11.67 0.99 -14.31
N GLU A 68 -11.64 2.28 -14.61
CA GLU A 68 -10.70 3.19 -13.98
C GLU A 68 -10.90 3.24 -12.45
N ALA A 69 -9.78 3.26 -11.74
CA ALA A 69 -9.73 3.16 -10.29
C ALA A 69 -8.63 4.08 -9.75
N GLU A 70 -8.87 4.63 -8.55
CA GLU A 70 -7.91 5.49 -7.87
C GLU A 70 -6.71 4.70 -7.34
N ILE A 71 -6.88 3.41 -7.03
CA ILE A 71 -5.78 2.52 -6.67
C ILE A 71 -5.69 1.37 -7.66
N GLN A 72 -4.50 1.18 -8.23
CA GLN A 72 -4.22 0.15 -9.23
C GLN A 72 -3.11 -0.76 -8.74
N LEU A 73 -3.40 -2.06 -8.67
CA LEU A 73 -2.43 -3.11 -8.38
C LEU A 73 -1.97 -3.74 -9.70
N VAL A 74 -0.67 -3.62 -9.99
CA VAL A 74 -0.08 -4.04 -11.28
C VAL A 74 0.89 -5.18 -11.05
N LEU A 75 0.67 -6.31 -11.74
CA LEU A 75 1.51 -7.48 -11.56
C LEU A 75 2.81 -7.26 -12.32
N GLN A 76 3.88 -7.02 -11.59
CA GLN A 76 5.19 -6.73 -12.14
C GLN A 76 6.27 -7.38 -11.27
N PRO A 77 6.84 -8.52 -11.69
CA PRO A 77 7.93 -9.16 -10.98
C PRO A 77 9.12 -8.21 -10.80
N GLY A 78 9.65 -8.15 -9.58
CA GLY A 78 10.83 -7.38 -9.22
C GLY A 78 12.05 -8.26 -8.92
N PRO A 79 13.13 -7.69 -8.40
CA PRO A 79 14.35 -8.43 -8.02
C PRO A 79 14.13 -9.43 -6.88
N SER A 80 13.04 -9.30 -6.11
CA SER A 80 12.56 -10.29 -5.15
C SER A 80 11.03 -10.38 -5.21
N SER A 81 10.45 -11.47 -4.72
CA SER A 81 8.99 -11.60 -4.63
C SER A 81 8.37 -10.56 -3.69
N GLU A 82 9.10 -10.09 -2.69
CA GLU A 82 8.62 -9.08 -1.75
C GLU A 82 8.88 -7.64 -2.22
N ALA A 83 9.53 -7.45 -3.38
CA ALA A 83 9.80 -6.14 -3.93
C ALA A 83 8.51 -5.47 -4.41
N TYR A 84 8.40 -4.16 -4.18
CA TYR A 84 7.29 -3.36 -4.67
C TYR A 84 7.77 -1.97 -5.10
N ARG A 85 7.00 -1.36 -6.00
CA ARG A 85 7.07 0.05 -6.33
C ARG A 85 5.71 0.69 -6.05
N LEU A 86 5.70 1.70 -5.20
CA LEU A 86 4.51 2.46 -4.83
C LEU A 86 4.65 3.88 -5.37
N GLU A 87 3.73 4.30 -6.23
CA GLU A 87 3.66 5.65 -6.77
C GLU A 87 2.33 6.28 -6.36
N ILE A 88 2.41 7.37 -5.61
CA ILE A 88 1.27 8.16 -5.17
C ILE A 88 1.32 9.50 -5.90
N ARG A 89 0.28 9.78 -6.68
CA ARG A 89 0.09 10.99 -7.47
C ARG A 89 -1.19 11.71 -7.04
N PRO A 90 -1.38 12.99 -7.39
CA PRO A 90 -2.60 13.71 -7.06
C PRO A 90 -3.90 13.08 -7.63
N ASP A 91 -3.79 12.25 -8.66
CA ASP A 91 -4.88 11.60 -9.37
C ASP A 91 -5.02 10.10 -9.08
N GLY A 92 -4.11 9.48 -8.31
CA GLY A 92 -4.22 8.08 -7.95
C GLY A 92 -2.93 7.43 -7.44
N VAL A 93 -3.03 6.12 -7.18
CA VAL A 93 -1.97 5.26 -6.66
C VAL A 93 -1.74 4.11 -7.63
N ILE A 94 -0.48 3.85 -7.94
CA ILE A 94 -0.04 2.64 -8.64
C ILE A 94 0.87 1.85 -7.72
N LEU A 95 0.50 0.60 -7.45
CA LEU A 95 1.31 -0.35 -6.70
C LEU A 95 1.69 -1.52 -7.61
N SER A 96 2.96 -1.55 -8.00
CA SER A 96 3.53 -2.57 -8.87
C SER A 96 4.38 -3.55 -8.08
N GLY A 97 4.26 -4.85 -8.37
CA GLY A 97 5.03 -5.89 -7.67
C GLY A 97 4.49 -7.29 -7.96
N SER A 98 5.06 -8.30 -7.32
CA SER A 98 4.38 -9.60 -7.21
C SER A 98 3.24 -9.51 -6.19
N GLU A 99 2.41 -10.55 -6.08
CA GLU A 99 1.35 -10.60 -5.05
C GLU A 99 1.89 -10.40 -3.63
N THR A 100 3.07 -10.97 -3.30
CA THR A 100 3.70 -10.76 -1.99
C THR A 100 4.23 -9.33 -1.85
N GLY A 101 4.76 -8.76 -2.93
CA GLY A 101 5.18 -7.36 -3.00
C GLY A 101 4.02 -6.41 -2.78
N TRP A 102 2.84 -6.71 -3.35
CA TRP A 102 1.63 -5.92 -3.10
C TRP A 102 1.27 -5.89 -1.62
N VAL A 103 1.38 -7.00 -0.88
CA VAL A 103 1.11 -7.00 0.57
C VAL A 103 2.04 -6.02 1.31
N ARG A 104 3.31 -5.94 0.91
CA ARG A 104 4.28 -4.98 1.47
C ARG A 104 3.92 -3.53 1.12
N GLY A 105 3.58 -3.28 -0.14
CA GLY A 105 3.16 -1.97 -0.60
C GLY A 105 1.83 -1.51 -0.01
N VAL A 106 0.88 -2.42 0.22
CA VAL A 106 -0.38 -2.15 0.93
C VAL A 106 -0.11 -1.72 2.36
N ALA A 107 0.80 -2.40 3.08
CA ALA A 107 1.20 -1.96 4.42
C ALA A 107 1.81 -0.56 4.41
N ALA A 108 2.71 -0.27 3.46
CA ALA A 108 3.30 1.05 3.30
C ALA A 108 2.23 2.12 3.00
N LEU A 109 1.33 1.86 2.05
CA LEU A 109 0.24 2.76 1.69
C LEU A 109 -0.70 3.04 2.87
N THR A 110 -1.05 2.01 3.65
CA THR A 110 -1.86 2.18 4.85
C THR A 110 -1.14 3.03 5.89
N VAL A 111 0.18 2.83 6.13
CA VAL A 111 0.94 3.65 7.09
C VAL A 111 0.99 5.11 6.63
N LEU A 112 1.21 5.36 5.35
CA LEU A 112 1.31 6.71 4.74
C LEU A 112 -0.01 7.50 4.71
N LEU A 113 -1.15 6.87 4.99
CA LEU A 113 -2.42 7.57 5.06
C LEU A 113 -2.46 8.47 6.31
N GLU A 114 -2.53 9.78 6.15
CA GLU A 114 -2.64 10.75 7.24
C GLU A 114 -3.91 11.61 7.09
N GLU A 115 -4.13 12.52 8.04
CA GLU A 115 -5.14 13.58 7.90
C GLU A 115 -4.91 14.37 6.60
N GLY A 116 -5.94 14.45 5.75
CA GLY A 116 -5.85 15.10 4.43
C GLY A 116 -5.36 14.20 3.28
N GLY A 117 -5.14 12.91 3.53
CA GLY A 117 -4.90 11.88 2.51
C GLY A 117 -3.45 11.44 2.40
N TRP A 118 -3.02 10.97 1.24
CA TRP A 118 -1.66 10.47 1.04
C TRP A 118 -0.73 11.56 0.51
N PRO A 119 0.50 11.71 1.05
CA PRO A 119 1.52 12.53 0.43
C PRO A 119 1.94 11.92 -0.92
N CYS A 120 2.15 12.75 -1.94
CA CYS A 120 2.64 12.26 -3.22
C CYS A 120 4.11 11.83 -3.08
N CYS A 121 4.43 10.63 -3.55
CA CYS A 121 5.79 10.08 -3.48
C CYS A 121 5.97 8.91 -4.43
N VAL A 122 7.24 8.56 -4.67
CA VAL A 122 7.62 7.31 -5.31
C VAL A 122 8.51 6.53 -4.34
N ILE A 123 8.15 5.27 -4.08
CA ILE A 123 8.90 4.35 -3.22
C ILE A 123 9.26 3.12 -4.05
N GLU A 124 10.53 2.73 -4.00
CA GLU A 124 11.01 1.43 -4.47
C GLU A 124 11.63 0.71 -3.28
N ASP A 125 11.11 -0.47 -2.96
CA ASP A 125 11.52 -1.15 -1.75
C ASP A 125 11.51 -2.67 -1.88
N ALA A 126 12.39 -3.28 -1.10
CA ALA A 126 12.52 -4.72 -0.96
C ALA A 126 13.22 -5.00 0.37
N PRO A 127 12.93 -6.14 1.02
CA PRO A 127 13.60 -6.47 2.27
C PRO A 127 15.09 -6.73 2.04
N ARG A 128 15.93 -6.15 2.90
CA ARG A 128 17.39 -6.40 2.90
C ARG A 128 17.73 -7.86 3.24
N PHE A 129 16.96 -8.47 4.13
CA PHE A 129 17.14 -9.85 4.59
C PHE A 129 15.86 -10.66 4.38
N SER A 130 15.99 -11.89 3.90
CA SER A 130 14.85 -12.80 3.69
C SER A 130 14.22 -13.25 5.00
N TRP A 131 15.01 -13.41 6.07
CA TRP A 131 14.51 -13.81 7.39
C TRP A 131 14.16 -12.59 8.25
N ARG A 132 12.87 -12.44 8.57
CA ARG A 132 12.33 -11.39 9.44
C ARG A 132 11.17 -11.97 10.23
N GLY A 133 11.32 -12.11 11.54
CA GLY A 133 10.31 -12.74 12.38
C GLY A 133 10.47 -12.37 13.85
N MET A 134 9.63 -12.95 14.69
CA MET A 134 9.72 -12.84 16.15
C MET A 134 9.62 -14.23 16.77
N HIS A 135 10.27 -14.45 17.90
CA HIS A 135 10.06 -15.64 18.73
C HIS A 135 9.03 -15.30 19.81
N LEU A 136 7.92 -16.03 19.81
CA LEU A 136 6.89 -15.96 20.85
C LEU A 136 6.96 -17.23 21.71
N ASP A 137 7.34 -17.09 22.99
CA ASP A 137 7.37 -18.22 23.94
C ASP A 137 5.95 -18.55 24.41
N VAL A 138 5.38 -19.62 23.87
CA VAL A 138 4.05 -20.14 24.23
C VAL A 138 4.10 -21.33 25.20
N CYS A 139 5.30 -21.73 25.65
CA CYS A 139 5.47 -22.93 26.47
C CYS A 139 5.33 -22.63 27.97
N ARG A 140 5.75 -21.44 28.41
CA ARG A 140 5.70 -21.04 29.83
C ARG A 140 4.41 -20.32 30.20
N HIS A 141 3.87 -19.57 29.24
CA HIS A 141 2.60 -18.87 29.36
C HIS A 141 1.83 -19.13 28.07
N PHE A 142 0.67 -19.75 28.20
CA PHE A 142 -0.16 -20.09 27.05
C PHE A 142 -0.83 -18.83 26.51
N TYR A 143 -0.62 -18.57 25.22
CA TYR A 143 -1.33 -17.53 24.46
C TYR A 143 -2.45 -18.21 23.66
N PRO A 144 -3.73 -17.83 23.86
CA PRO A 144 -4.89 -18.44 23.20
C PRO A 144 -5.04 -18.05 21.72
#